data_AF-A0A522UY53-F1
#
_entry.id   AF-A0A522UY53-F1
#
_cell.length_a   1.000
_cell.length_b   1.000
_cell.length_c   1.000
_cell.angle_alpha   90.00
_cell.angle_beta   90.00
_cell.angle_gamma   90.00
#
_symmetry.space_group_name_H-M   'P 1'
#
loop_
_entity.id
_entity.type
_entity.pdbx_description
1 polymer ?
#
loop_
_entity_poly.entity_id
_entity_poly.type
_entity_poly.pdbx_seq_one_letter_code
_entity_poly.pdbx_strand_id
1 'polypeptide(L)'
;MNWIDQLVNDYYRFLRQKTVITELPSSEWVEISTPFTDVFNDTIEIYVKKVNGRIVLSDDGQTLKNLELSGVEISRSPNRKEMMEKILLNYGVRLEDKELIAEATETTFPQKKLNLLSAISEANDLYVLAKHTVAGLFREDVKAYLDEQELIYTPYFISKGSLGIDFTFDFQIAYRQSEILIKAFNTINKMNLPHFLFTWDDVKQVREKQTGKRVVGLAIINNEEREAKGEYLEALHNKGAQYILWNERHKPANREKLKAANE
;
A
#
# COMPACT_ATOMS: atom_id res chain seq x y z
N MET A 1 -1.83 36.71 28.48
CA MET A 1 -1.66 35.38 27.87
C MET A 1 -2.14 34.23 28.77
N ASN A 2 -2.92 34.48 29.84
CA ASN A 2 -3.31 33.45 30.82
C ASN A 2 -4.35 32.42 30.30
N TRP A 3 -5.16 32.76 29.29
CA TRP A 3 -6.22 31.85 28.83
C TRP A 3 -5.70 30.65 28.03
N ILE A 4 -4.62 30.81 27.25
CA ILE A 4 -4.05 29.71 26.46
C ILE A 4 -3.23 28.76 27.33
N ASP A 5 -2.50 29.29 28.32
CA ASP A 5 -1.75 28.49 29.29
C ASP A 5 -2.66 27.53 30.05
N GLN A 6 -3.86 27.99 30.43
CA GLN A 6 -4.87 27.15 31.06
C GLN A 6 -5.32 26.01 30.14
N LEU A 7 -5.60 26.29 28.86
CA LEU A 7 -6.02 25.26 27.90
C LEU A 7 -4.91 24.24 27.63
N VAL A 8 -3.64 24.68 27.57
CA VAL A 8 -2.48 23.80 27.41
C VAL A 8 -2.30 22.91 28.65
N ASN A 9 -2.47 23.45 29.86
CA ASN A 9 -2.44 22.68 31.10
C ASN A 9 -3.59 21.66 31.18
N ASP A 10 -4.78 22.01 30.69
CA ASP A 10 -5.92 21.11 30.59
C ASP A 10 -5.63 19.94 29.64
N TYR A 11 -4.98 20.23 28.50
CA TYR A 11 -4.53 19.22 27.56
C TYR A 11 -3.51 18.25 28.19
N TYR A 12 -2.49 18.75 28.90
CA TYR A 12 -1.53 17.87 29.58
C TYR A 12 -2.19 17.03 30.68
N ARG A 13 -3.18 17.56 31.40
CA ARG A 13 -3.99 16.77 32.34
C ARG A 13 -4.78 15.67 31.63
N PHE A 14 -5.38 15.97 30.50
CA PHE A 14 -6.08 14.97 29.68
C PHE A 14 -5.12 13.85 29.22
N LEU A 15 -3.95 14.18 28.69
CA LEU A 15 -2.94 13.18 28.30
C LEU A 15 -2.49 12.33 29.48
N ARG A 16 -2.29 12.94 30.65
CA ARG A 16 -1.92 12.21 31.88
C ARG A 16 -3.02 11.26 32.34
N GLN A 17 -4.28 11.66 32.28
CA GLN A 17 -5.42 10.80 32.63
C GLN A 17 -5.55 9.59 31.68
N LYS A 18 -5.12 9.76 30.42
CA LYS A 18 -5.11 8.71 29.40
C LYS A 18 -3.82 7.88 29.38
N THR A 19 -2.87 8.17 30.26
CA THR A 19 -1.65 7.38 30.43
C THR A 19 -1.80 6.48 31.65
N VAL A 20 -1.84 5.16 31.43
CA VAL A 20 -1.96 4.16 32.50
C VAL A 20 -0.62 3.46 32.68
N ILE A 21 -0.23 3.20 33.93
CA ILE A 21 0.99 2.48 34.27
C ILE A 21 0.57 1.18 34.97
N THR A 22 0.98 0.05 34.40
CA THR A 22 0.62 -1.28 34.89
C THR A 22 1.88 -2.07 35.22
N GLU A 23 2.01 -2.48 36.47
CA GLU A 23 3.07 -3.42 36.86
C GLU A 23 2.68 -4.83 36.41
N LEU A 24 3.60 -5.53 35.75
CA LEU A 24 3.37 -6.88 35.27
C LEU A 24 3.84 -7.89 36.33
N PRO A 25 2.94 -8.71 36.90
CA PRO A 25 3.32 -9.69 37.91
C PRO A 25 4.42 -10.63 37.39
N SER A 26 5.47 -10.81 38.19
CA SER A 26 6.62 -11.69 37.87
C SER A 26 7.49 -11.22 36.69
N SER A 27 7.43 -9.94 36.31
CA SER A 27 8.28 -9.32 35.29
C SER A 27 9.01 -8.11 35.83
N GLU A 28 10.23 -7.84 35.33
CA GLU A 28 10.96 -6.58 35.61
C GLU A 28 10.48 -5.42 34.72
N TRP A 29 9.53 -5.69 33.83
CA TRP A 29 8.93 -4.71 32.95
C TRP A 29 7.68 -4.09 33.57
N VAL A 30 7.51 -2.79 33.31
CA VAL A 30 6.29 -2.03 33.58
C VAL A 30 5.70 -1.62 32.24
N GLU A 31 4.41 -1.82 32.06
CA GLU A 31 3.68 -1.37 30.87
C GLU A 31 3.21 0.07 31.07
N ILE A 32 3.34 0.88 30.03
CA ILE A 32 2.77 2.23 29.96
C ILE A 32 1.84 2.29 28.75
N SER A 33 0.53 2.24 28.98
CA SER A 33 -0.47 2.54 27.95
C SER A 33 -0.47 4.05 27.68
N THR A 34 -0.42 4.44 26.42
CA THR A 34 -0.27 5.86 26.01
C THR A 34 -1.58 6.43 25.46
N PRO A 35 -1.73 7.77 25.37
CA PRO A 35 -2.91 8.37 24.73
C PRO A 35 -2.87 8.30 23.18
N PHE A 36 -1.87 7.65 22.60
CA PHE A 36 -1.68 7.55 21.15
C PHE A 36 -2.13 6.18 20.64
N THR A 37 -2.47 6.12 19.36
CA THR A 37 -3.03 4.92 18.74
C THR A 37 -2.20 4.41 17.58
N ASP A 38 -2.29 3.12 17.32
CA ASP A 38 -1.61 2.45 16.22
C ASP A 38 -2.43 2.48 14.91
N VAL A 39 -1.97 1.72 13.90
CA VAL A 39 -2.63 1.57 12.59
C VAL A 39 -4.05 0.98 12.67
N PHE A 40 -4.36 0.22 13.73
CA PHE A 40 -5.68 -0.36 13.97
C PHE A 40 -6.54 0.49 14.90
N ASN A 41 -6.05 1.67 15.27
CA ASN A 41 -6.68 2.58 16.23
C ASN A 41 -6.76 1.97 17.64
N ASP A 42 -5.90 1.00 17.94
CA ASP A 42 -5.68 0.45 19.27
C ASP A 42 -4.68 1.35 20.02
N THR A 43 -4.70 1.29 21.35
CA THR A 43 -3.75 2.07 22.17
C THR A 43 -2.33 1.59 21.91
N ILE A 44 -1.36 2.50 21.83
CA ILE A 44 0.05 2.14 21.81
C ILE A 44 0.49 1.93 23.27
N GLU A 45 0.83 0.69 23.62
CA GLU A 45 1.57 0.36 24.83
C GLU A 45 3.08 0.38 24.58
N ILE A 46 3.83 0.87 25.57
CA ILE A 46 5.29 0.71 25.62
C ILE A 46 5.68 0.06 26.93
N TYR A 47 6.73 -0.75 26.89
CA TYR A 47 7.24 -1.48 28.04
C TYR A 47 8.55 -0.87 28.49
N VAL A 48 8.72 -0.71 29.80
CA VAL A 48 9.89 -0.08 30.41
C VAL A 48 10.51 -0.97 31.49
N LYS A 49 11.83 -1.12 31.47
CA LYS A 49 12.59 -1.77 32.55
C LYS A 49 13.86 -1.01 32.87
N LYS A 50 14.34 -1.13 34.11
CA LYS A 50 15.67 -0.64 34.51
C LYS A 50 16.69 -1.76 34.38
N VAL A 51 17.77 -1.54 33.64
CA VAL A 51 18.89 -2.49 33.48
C VAL A 51 20.20 -1.74 33.63
N ASN A 52 21.04 -2.16 34.58
CA ASN A 52 22.39 -1.60 34.81
C ASN A 52 22.42 -0.05 34.90
N GLY A 53 21.42 0.54 35.57
CA GLY A 53 21.31 2.00 35.72
C GLY A 53 20.78 2.75 34.49
N ARG A 54 20.41 2.04 33.41
CA ARG A 54 19.70 2.59 32.24
C ARG A 54 18.23 2.17 32.26
N ILE A 55 17.39 2.94 31.58
CA ILE A 55 15.98 2.64 31.32
C ILE A 55 15.87 2.18 29.87
N VAL A 56 15.38 0.97 29.65
CA VAL A 56 15.08 0.44 28.32
C VAL A 56 13.59 0.59 28.08
N LEU A 57 13.22 1.15 26.92
CA LEU A 57 11.86 1.23 26.42
C LEU A 57 11.72 0.28 25.21
N SER A 58 10.64 -0.46 25.12
CA SER A 58 10.30 -1.37 24.02
C SER A 58 8.84 -1.19 23.59
N ASP A 59 8.54 -1.48 22.32
CA ASP A 59 7.18 -1.63 21.79
C ASP A 59 6.69 -3.10 21.77
N ASP A 60 7.46 -4.04 22.33
CA ASP A 60 7.17 -5.49 22.34
C ASP A 60 6.95 -6.09 20.93
N GLY A 61 7.51 -5.42 19.91
CA GLY A 61 7.42 -5.83 18.51
C GLY A 61 6.03 -5.65 17.89
N GLN A 62 5.12 -4.97 18.60
CA GLN A 62 3.75 -4.78 18.14
C GLN A 62 3.69 -3.96 16.85
N THR A 63 4.58 -2.98 16.65
CA THR A 63 4.62 -2.17 15.42
C THR A 63 4.88 -3.03 14.18
N LEU A 64 5.91 -3.88 14.21
CA LEU A 64 6.23 -4.76 13.08
C LEU A 64 5.14 -5.81 12.84
N LYS A 65 4.58 -6.36 13.92
CA LYS A 65 3.47 -7.32 13.84
C LYS A 65 2.24 -6.70 13.18
N ASN A 66 1.88 -5.47 13.54
CA ASN A 66 0.75 -4.76 12.97
C ASN A 66 0.92 -4.48 11.48
N LEU A 67 2.13 -4.07 11.08
CA LEU A 67 2.47 -3.90 9.66
C LEU A 67 2.39 -5.24 8.91
N GLU A 68 2.89 -6.32 9.48
CA GLU A 68 2.80 -7.66 8.88
C GLU A 68 1.35 -8.13 8.71
N LEU A 69 0.52 -7.97 9.75
CA LEU A 69 -0.93 -8.25 9.70
C LEU A 69 -1.65 -7.41 8.63
N SER A 70 -1.16 -6.18 8.41
CA SER A 70 -1.64 -5.29 7.35
C SER A 70 -1.09 -5.64 5.95
N GLY A 71 -0.30 -6.70 5.81
CA GLY A 71 0.32 -7.12 4.55
C GLY A 71 1.59 -6.36 4.17
N VAL A 72 2.16 -5.58 5.09
CA VAL A 72 3.42 -4.85 4.97
C VAL A 72 4.52 -5.58 5.72
N GLU A 73 5.14 -6.55 5.07
CA GLU A 73 6.30 -7.22 5.63
C GLU A 73 7.58 -6.44 5.28
N ILE A 74 8.18 -5.82 6.29
CA ILE A 74 9.41 -5.00 6.16
C ILE A 74 10.58 -5.87 5.72
N SER A 75 10.69 -7.09 6.26
CA SER A 75 11.81 -8.00 6.00
C SER A 75 11.94 -8.47 4.54
N ARG A 76 10.84 -8.42 3.76
CA ARG A 76 10.77 -8.92 2.38
C ARG A 76 11.18 -7.93 1.29
N SER A 77 11.41 -6.66 1.63
CA SER A 77 11.77 -5.63 0.65
C SER A 77 12.96 -4.80 1.14
N PRO A 78 14.08 -4.73 0.37
CA PRO A 78 15.21 -3.87 0.70
C PRO A 78 14.80 -2.40 0.88
N ASN A 79 13.92 -1.88 0.03
CA ASN A 79 13.46 -0.49 0.12
C ASN A 79 12.64 -0.25 1.40
N ARG A 80 11.80 -1.22 1.81
CA ARG A 80 11.03 -1.10 3.06
C ARG A 80 11.94 -1.14 4.29
N LYS A 81 12.98 -1.97 4.25
CA LYS A 81 14.02 -1.99 5.30
C LYS A 81 14.71 -0.64 5.38
N GLU A 82 15.14 -0.09 4.25
CA GLU A 82 15.81 1.21 4.21
C GLU A 82 14.90 2.34 4.73
N MET A 83 13.60 2.33 4.39
CA MET A 83 12.62 3.27 4.94
C MET A 83 12.52 3.13 6.47
N MET A 84 12.32 1.91 6.97
CA MET A 84 12.26 1.65 8.42
C MET A 84 13.56 2.09 9.12
N GLU A 85 14.72 1.71 8.60
CA GLU A 85 16.02 2.08 9.16
C GLU A 85 16.20 3.61 9.24
N LYS A 86 15.77 4.36 8.21
CA LYS A 86 15.79 5.83 8.24
C LYS A 86 14.89 6.41 9.33
N ILE A 87 13.66 5.88 9.46
CA ILE A 87 12.72 6.30 10.52
C ILE A 87 13.38 6.09 11.88
N LEU A 88 13.86 4.88 12.16
CA LEU A 88 14.46 4.53 13.44
C LEU A 88 15.71 5.38 13.75
N LEU A 89 16.55 5.63 12.74
CA LEU A 89 17.73 6.47 12.87
C LEU A 89 17.38 7.92 13.26
N ASN A 90 16.34 8.50 12.66
CA ASN A 90 15.91 9.88 12.94
C ASN A 90 15.51 10.10 14.40
N TYR A 91 14.95 9.08 15.05
CA TYR A 91 14.53 9.15 16.45
C TYR A 91 15.54 8.54 17.44
N GLY A 92 16.62 7.95 16.94
CA GLY A 92 17.60 7.24 17.76
C GLY A 92 17.00 6.02 18.47
N VAL A 93 16.13 5.32 17.73
CA VAL A 93 15.52 4.03 18.09
C VAL A 93 16.27 2.94 17.32
N ARG A 94 16.38 1.74 17.89
CA ARG A 94 17.01 0.59 17.24
C ARG A 94 16.00 -0.55 17.12
N LEU A 95 16.19 -1.39 16.11
CA LEU A 95 15.43 -2.62 15.96
C LEU A 95 16.25 -3.79 16.53
N GLU A 96 15.74 -4.47 17.56
CA GLU A 96 16.38 -5.64 18.18
C GLU A 96 15.34 -6.72 18.39
N ASP A 97 15.60 -7.95 17.91
CA ASP A 97 14.69 -9.10 18.07
C ASP A 97 13.22 -8.84 17.66
N LYS A 98 13.02 -7.97 16.66
CA LYS A 98 11.73 -7.47 16.14
C LYS A 98 11.05 -6.41 17.01
N GLU A 99 11.71 -5.91 18.05
CA GLU A 99 11.23 -4.84 18.92
C GLU A 99 11.91 -3.51 18.60
N LEU A 100 11.16 -2.42 18.69
CA LEU A 100 11.66 -1.05 18.62
C LEU A 100 12.12 -0.62 20.01
N ILE A 101 13.44 -0.49 20.16
CA ILE A 101 14.07 -0.22 21.45
C ILE A 101 14.63 1.20 21.51
N ALA A 102 14.35 1.89 22.61
CA ALA A 102 15.02 3.13 22.99
C ALA A 102 15.69 2.98 24.36
N GLU A 103 16.89 3.54 24.52
CA GLU A 103 17.58 3.59 25.81
C GLU A 103 17.62 5.01 26.36
N ALA A 104 17.40 5.13 27.67
CA ALA A 104 17.34 6.39 28.38
C ALA A 104 18.03 6.33 29.75
N THR A 105 18.32 7.50 30.29
CA THR A 105 18.56 7.77 31.71
C THR A 105 17.31 8.41 32.30
N GLU A 106 17.24 8.57 33.63
CA GLU A 106 16.11 9.26 34.27
C GLU A 106 15.93 10.70 33.73
N THR A 107 17.02 11.40 33.42
CA THR A 107 17.00 12.76 32.85
C THR A 107 16.56 12.81 31.39
N THR A 108 16.85 11.78 30.60
CA THR A 108 16.53 11.73 29.16
C THR A 108 15.25 10.96 28.85
N PHE A 109 14.65 10.32 29.85
CA PHE A 109 13.45 9.51 29.71
C PHE A 109 12.29 10.22 28.99
N PRO A 110 11.92 11.48 29.32
CA PRO A 110 10.80 12.14 28.64
C PRO A 110 11.03 12.25 27.12
N GLN A 111 12.24 12.65 26.72
CA GLN A 111 12.58 12.79 25.30
C GLN A 111 12.68 11.44 24.60
N LYS A 112 13.27 10.43 25.24
CA LYS A 112 13.40 9.10 24.66
C LYS A 112 12.06 8.37 24.52
N LYS A 113 11.14 8.58 25.46
CA LYS A 113 9.75 8.15 25.33
C LYS A 113 9.06 8.81 24.14
N LEU A 114 9.18 10.13 24.00
CA LEU A 114 8.62 10.85 22.85
C LEU A 114 9.18 10.31 21.54
N ASN A 115 10.50 10.17 21.45
CA ASN A 115 11.17 9.64 20.25
C ASN A 115 10.67 8.24 19.87
N LEU A 116 10.51 7.33 20.83
CA LEU A 116 9.98 5.99 20.57
C LEU A 116 8.55 6.06 20.02
N LEU A 117 7.67 6.86 20.64
CA LEU A 117 6.29 7.02 20.17
C LEU A 117 6.22 7.66 18.78
N SER A 118 7.06 8.64 18.49
CA SER A 118 7.16 9.25 17.16
C SER A 118 7.66 8.24 16.12
N ALA A 119 8.66 7.42 16.46
CA ALA A 119 9.13 6.35 15.58
C ALA A 119 8.05 5.30 15.31
N ILE A 120 7.28 4.88 16.32
CA ILE A 120 6.14 3.97 16.16
C ILE A 120 5.09 4.60 15.24
N SER A 121 4.74 5.87 15.44
CA SER A 121 3.77 6.57 14.61
C SER A 121 4.20 6.66 13.15
N GLU A 122 5.44 7.06 12.87
CA GLU A 122 5.96 7.16 11.50
C GLU A 122 6.17 5.77 10.86
N ALA A 123 6.51 4.76 11.66
CA ALA A 123 6.55 3.38 11.19
C ALA A 123 5.15 2.86 10.81
N ASN A 124 4.12 3.21 11.57
CA ASN A 124 2.73 2.87 11.25
C ASN A 124 2.30 3.47 9.91
N ASP A 125 2.81 4.65 9.53
CA ASP A 125 2.52 5.26 8.22
C ASP A 125 2.98 4.39 7.04
N LEU A 126 3.93 3.46 7.24
CA LEU A 126 4.31 2.49 6.20
C LEU A 126 3.18 1.53 5.82
N TYR A 127 2.06 1.51 6.57
CA TYR A 127 0.81 0.86 6.17
C TYR A 127 0.34 1.26 4.76
N VAL A 128 0.64 2.48 4.30
CA VAL A 128 0.28 2.93 2.95
C VAL A 128 0.88 2.05 1.84
N LEU A 129 1.94 1.30 2.15
CA LEU A 129 2.61 0.36 1.24
C LEU A 129 1.92 -1.01 1.16
N ALA A 130 0.80 -1.22 1.87
CA ALA A 130 0.03 -2.45 1.82
C ALA A 130 -0.55 -2.68 0.42
N LYS A 131 -0.58 -3.94 -0.03
CA LYS A 131 -0.93 -4.29 -1.42
C LYS A 131 -2.32 -3.83 -1.84
N HIS A 132 -3.31 -3.87 -0.95
CA HIS A 132 -4.67 -3.39 -1.25
C HIS A 132 -4.70 -1.87 -1.42
N THR A 133 -3.94 -1.13 -0.61
CA THR A 133 -3.77 0.32 -0.72
C THR A 133 -3.09 0.67 -2.05
N VAL A 134 -1.95 0.05 -2.36
CA VAL A 134 -1.16 0.35 -3.58
C VAL A 134 -1.86 -0.09 -4.87
N ALA A 135 -2.56 -1.23 -4.87
CA ALA A 135 -3.32 -1.67 -6.04
C ALA A 135 -4.55 -0.79 -6.32
N GLY A 136 -5.16 -0.22 -5.26
CA GLY A 136 -6.18 0.82 -5.39
C GLY A 136 -5.63 2.07 -6.06
N LEU A 137 -4.47 2.54 -5.59
CA LEU A 137 -3.80 3.74 -6.11
C LEU A 137 -3.45 3.64 -7.59
N PHE A 138 -2.82 2.56 -8.06
CA PHE A 138 -2.46 2.47 -9.48
C PHE A 138 -3.69 2.43 -10.42
N ARG A 139 -4.78 1.82 -9.98
CA ARG A 139 -6.04 1.86 -10.74
C ARG A 139 -6.61 3.29 -10.77
N GLU A 140 -6.50 4.04 -9.69
CA GLU A 140 -6.89 5.45 -9.63
C GLU A 140 -6.01 6.32 -10.54
N ASP A 141 -4.71 6.05 -10.60
CA ASP A 141 -3.81 6.72 -11.54
C ASP A 141 -4.24 6.45 -12.98
N VAL A 142 -4.54 5.19 -13.32
CA VAL A 142 -5.08 4.81 -14.64
C VAL A 142 -6.40 5.52 -14.90
N LYS A 143 -7.29 5.61 -13.90
CA LYS A 143 -8.56 6.35 -14.01
C LYS A 143 -8.30 7.81 -14.36
N ALA A 144 -7.42 8.49 -13.61
CA ALA A 144 -7.06 9.88 -13.84
C ALA A 144 -6.45 10.09 -15.23
N TYR A 145 -5.63 9.15 -15.69
CA TYR A 145 -5.08 9.17 -17.05
C TYR A 145 -6.18 9.01 -18.12
N LEU A 146 -7.17 8.13 -17.93
CA LEU A 146 -8.31 8.00 -18.84
C LEU A 146 -9.18 9.28 -18.84
N ASP A 147 -9.39 9.88 -17.66
CA ASP A 147 -10.08 11.16 -17.49
C ASP A 147 -9.34 12.30 -18.24
N GLU A 148 -8.00 12.35 -18.14
CA GLU A 148 -7.14 13.30 -18.87
C GLU A 148 -7.25 13.15 -20.40
N GLN A 149 -7.43 11.92 -20.89
CA GLN A 149 -7.63 11.66 -22.33
C GLN A 149 -9.08 11.91 -22.79
N GLU A 150 -9.96 12.43 -21.93
CA GLU A 150 -11.38 12.69 -22.19
C GLU A 150 -12.14 11.44 -22.66
N LEU A 151 -11.77 10.27 -22.13
CA LEU A 151 -12.39 8.99 -22.49
C LEU A 151 -13.61 8.70 -21.61
N ILE A 152 -14.69 8.24 -22.25
CA ILE A 152 -15.85 7.69 -21.53
C ILE A 152 -15.61 6.19 -21.31
N TYR A 153 -15.63 5.76 -20.05
CA TYR A 153 -15.37 4.37 -19.67
C TYR A 153 -16.33 3.86 -18.59
N THR A 154 -16.46 2.54 -18.50
CA THR A 154 -17.17 1.83 -17.43
C THR A 154 -16.14 1.23 -16.47
N PRO A 155 -16.05 1.68 -15.20
CA PRO A 155 -15.16 1.07 -14.22
C PRO A 155 -15.73 -0.27 -13.70
N TYR A 156 -14.87 -1.15 -13.17
CA TYR A 156 -15.26 -2.45 -12.60
C TYR A 156 -16.12 -3.29 -13.53
N PHE A 157 -15.71 -3.38 -14.78
CA PHE A 157 -16.51 -4.03 -15.81
C PHE A 157 -16.51 -5.55 -15.64
N ILE A 158 -17.70 -6.12 -15.43
CA ILE A 158 -17.88 -7.57 -15.29
C ILE A 158 -18.39 -8.15 -16.61
N SER A 159 -17.76 -9.23 -17.08
CA SER A 159 -18.21 -9.96 -18.27
C SER A 159 -18.07 -11.47 -18.06
N LYS A 160 -19.05 -12.20 -18.56
CA LYS A 160 -19.06 -13.66 -18.52
C LYS A 160 -18.25 -14.24 -19.68
N GLY A 161 -17.37 -15.19 -19.38
CA GLY A 161 -16.60 -15.95 -20.36
C GLY A 161 -17.38 -17.16 -20.90
N SER A 162 -16.79 -17.91 -21.84
CA SER A 162 -17.44 -19.07 -22.46
C SER A 162 -17.65 -20.22 -21.49
N LEU A 163 -16.82 -20.28 -20.43
CA LEU A 163 -16.92 -21.25 -19.35
C LEU A 163 -18.00 -20.92 -18.31
N GLY A 164 -18.75 -19.82 -18.51
CA GLY A 164 -19.79 -19.38 -17.59
C GLY A 164 -19.25 -18.76 -16.29
N ILE A 165 -17.95 -18.45 -16.23
CA ILE A 165 -17.30 -17.76 -15.13
C ILE A 165 -17.37 -16.25 -15.40
N ASP A 166 -17.69 -15.47 -14.36
CA ASP A 166 -17.68 -14.02 -14.42
C ASP A 166 -16.26 -13.50 -14.16
N PHE A 167 -15.82 -12.59 -15.02
CA PHE A 167 -14.50 -11.97 -14.95
C PHE A 167 -14.61 -10.46 -14.82
N THR A 168 -13.70 -9.86 -14.06
CA THR A 168 -13.68 -8.41 -13.82
C THR A 168 -12.47 -7.75 -14.47
N PHE A 169 -12.74 -6.75 -15.29
CA PHE A 169 -11.76 -5.81 -15.84
C PHE A 169 -11.84 -4.49 -15.08
N ASP A 170 -10.73 -3.76 -15.01
CA ASP A 170 -10.68 -2.53 -14.23
C ASP A 170 -11.46 -1.41 -14.93
N PHE A 171 -11.38 -1.37 -16.26
CA PHE A 171 -12.16 -0.45 -17.09
C PHE A 171 -12.59 -1.11 -18.41
N GLN A 172 -13.69 -0.62 -18.96
CA GLN A 172 -14.13 -0.91 -20.33
C GLN A 172 -14.39 0.40 -21.07
N ILE A 173 -13.87 0.49 -22.30
CA ILE A 173 -14.15 1.60 -23.22
C ILE A 173 -14.98 1.06 -24.38
N ALA A 174 -16.16 1.65 -24.59
CA ALA A 174 -17.08 1.25 -25.65
C ALA A 174 -16.96 2.18 -26.85
N TYR A 175 -16.68 1.62 -28.03
CA TYR A 175 -16.81 2.32 -29.32
C TYR A 175 -17.92 1.70 -30.16
N ARG A 176 -18.15 2.27 -31.35
CA ARG A 176 -19.17 1.79 -32.29
C ARG A 176 -18.86 0.38 -32.81
N GLN A 177 -17.62 0.16 -33.26
CA GLN A 177 -17.18 -1.11 -33.88
C GLN A 177 -16.24 -1.94 -32.99
N SER A 178 -15.81 -1.38 -31.86
CA SER A 178 -14.84 -2.03 -30.99
C SER A 178 -15.09 -1.74 -29.52
N GLU A 179 -14.46 -2.54 -28.66
CA GLU A 179 -14.46 -2.35 -27.22
C GLU A 179 -13.07 -2.69 -26.68
N ILE A 180 -12.62 -1.91 -25.71
CA ILE A 180 -11.32 -2.12 -25.06
C ILE A 180 -11.58 -2.54 -23.61
N LEU A 181 -11.06 -3.70 -23.22
CA LEU A 181 -11.09 -4.22 -21.86
C LEU A 181 -9.71 -3.99 -21.22
N ILE A 182 -9.67 -3.16 -20.19
CA ILE A 182 -8.43 -2.68 -19.58
C ILE A 182 -8.19 -3.40 -18.25
N LYS A 183 -6.95 -3.86 -18.06
CA LYS A 183 -6.44 -4.32 -16.76
C LYS A 183 -5.20 -3.51 -16.36
N ALA A 184 -5.22 -2.95 -15.16
CA ALA A 184 -4.13 -2.21 -14.55
C ALA A 184 -3.25 -3.16 -13.73
N PHE A 185 -1.97 -3.23 -14.08
CA PHE A 185 -0.97 -4.05 -13.40
C PHE A 185 -0.01 -3.15 -12.63
N ASN A 186 -0.21 -3.02 -11.31
CA ASN A 186 0.80 -2.39 -10.46
C ASN A 186 2.10 -3.21 -10.42
N THR A 187 2.00 -4.54 -10.53
CA THR A 187 3.16 -5.41 -10.73
C THR A 187 2.75 -6.59 -11.57
N ILE A 188 3.37 -6.76 -12.73
CA ILE A 188 3.18 -7.92 -13.60
C ILE A 188 4.05 -9.10 -13.13
N ASN A 189 3.50 -10.32 -13.13
CA ASN A 189 4.19 -11.52 -12.66
C ASN A 189 3.66 -12.80 -13.34
N LYS A 190 4.30 -13.94 -13.04
CA LYS A 190 3.98 -15.26 -13.61
C LYS A 190 2.59 -15.80 -13.26
N MET A 191 1.86 -15.19 -12.33
CA MET A 191 0.49 -15.60 -11.98
C MET A 191 -0.55 -14.71 -12.66
N ASN A 192 -0.41 -13.38 -12.55
CA ASN A 192 -1.47 -12.47 -12.99
C ASN A 192 -1.53 -12.26 -14.50
N LEU A 193 -0.39 -12.34 -15.21
CA LEU A 193 -0.38 -12.19 -16.67
C LEU A 193 -1.07 -13.36 -17.37
N PRO A 194 -0.72 -14.64 -17.12
CA PRO A 194 -1.44 -15.77 -17.70
C PRO A 194 -2.94 -15.74 -17.37
N HIS A 195 -3.29 -15.36 -16.13
CA HIS A 195 -4.69 -15.22 -15.73
C HIS A 195 -5.42 -14.16 -16.57
N PHE A 196 -4.84 -12.98 -16.77
CA PHE A 196 -5.42 -11.94 -17.63
C PHE A 196 -5.56 -12.41 -19.07
N LEU A 197 -4.52 -13.00 -19.65
CA LEU A 197 -4.53 -13.47 -21.04
C LEU A 197 -5.61 -14.53 -21.28
N PHE A 198 -5.72 -15.50 -20.37
CA PHE A 198 -6.76 -16.53 -20.41
C PHE A 198 -8.15 -15.92 -20.28
N THR A 199 -8.33 -15.06 -19.28
CA THR A 199 -9.60 -14.38 -18.98
C THR A 199 -10.08 -13.53 -20.15
N TRP A 200 -9.17 -12.73 -20.73
CA TRP A 200 -9.49 -11.87 -21.86
C TRP A 200 -9.82 -12.69 -23.12
N ASP A 201 -9.06 -13.74 -23.43
CA ASP A 201 -9.32 -14.60 -24.58
C ASP A 201 -10.70 -15.27 -24.48
N ASP A 202 -11.04 -15.77 -23.30
CA ASP A 202 -12.34 -16.40 -23.03
C ASP A 202 -13.51 -15.40 -23.17
N VAL A 203 -13.36 -14.20 -22.60
CA VAL A 203 -14.37 -13.13 -22.68
C VAL A 203 -14.51 -12.58 -24.10
N LYS A 204 -13.40 -12.44 -24.82
CA LYS A 204 -13.37 -11.94 -26.20
C LYS A 204 -14.29 -12.77 -27.09
N GLN A 205 -14.14 -14.10 -27.06
CA GLN A 205 -14.93 -14.99 -27.93
C GLN A 205 -16.44 -14.86 -27.73
N VAL A 206 -16.88 -14.64 -26.49
CA VAL A 206 -18.30 -14.48 -26.15
C VAL A 206 -18.80 -13.09 -26.52
N ARG A 207 -18.06 -12.04 -26.13
CA ARG A 207 -18.44 -10.64 -26.38
C ARG A 207 -18.49 -10.30 -27.86
N GLU A 208 -17.52 -10.74 -28.65
CA GLU A 208 -17.52 -10.48 -30.10
C GLU A 208 -18.75 -11.09 -30.77
N LYS A 209 -19.17 -12.30 -30.36
CA LYS A 209 -20.41 -12.94 -30.85
C LYS A 209 -21.68 -12.24 -30.39
N GLN A 210 -21.72 -11.75 -29.16
CA GLN A 210 -22.91 -11.10 -28.59
C GLN A 210 -23.12 -9.67 -29.09
N THR A 211 -22.03 -8.92 -29.25
CA THR A 211 -22.08 -7.49 -29.56
C THR A 211 -21.84 -7.18 -31.04
N GLY A 212 -21.23 -8.11 -31.78
CA GLY A 212 -20.75 -7.86 -33.15
C GLY A 212 -19.56 -6.91 -33.23
N LYS A 213 -19.00 -6.48 -32.09
CA LYS A 213 -17.86 -5.55 -32.01
C LYS A 213 -16.56 -6.31 -31.82
N ARG A 214 -15.46 -5.77 -32.33
CA ARG A 214 -14.10 -6.26 -32.05
C ARG A 214 -13.71 -5.99 -30.60
N VAL A 215 -13.19 -6.98 -29.88
CA VAL A 215 -12.80 -6.81 -28.47
C VAL A 215 -11.28 -6.86 -28.33
N VAL A 216 -10.70 -5.78 -27.78
CA VAL A 216 -9.27 -5.59 -27.57
C VAL A 216 -8.96 -5.67 -26.08
N GLY A 217 -7.98 -6.48 -25.70
CA GLY A 217 -7.46 -6.52 -24.34
C GLY A 217 -6.30 -5.55 -24.22
N LEU A 218 -6.29 -4.71 -23.19
CA LEU A 218 -5.25 -3.73 -22.95
C LEU A 218 -4.70 -3.84 -21.52
N ALA A 219 -3.43 -4.20 -21.40
CA ALA A 219 -2.71 -4.18 -20.14
C ALA A 219 -2.02 -2.82 -19.94
N ILE A 220 -2.38 -2.07 -18.90
CA ILE A 220 -1.63 -0.89 -18.49
C ILE A 220 -0.71 -1.29 -17.34
N ILE A 221 0.60 -1.17 -17.52
CA ILE A 221 1.59 -1.79 -16.64
C ILE A 221 2.43 -0.71 -15.97
N ASN A 222 2.39 -0.65 -14.64
CA ASN A 222 3.29 0.21 -13.87
C ASN A 222 4.73 -0.28 -14.03
N ASN A 223 5.60 0.57 -14.57
CA ASN A 223 7.01 0.29 -14.77
C ASN A 223 7.93 1.42 -14.27
N GLU A 224 7.43 2.30 -13.39
CA GLU A 224 8.23 3.41 -12.85
C GLU A 224 9.27 2.93 -11.84
N GLU A 225 8.91 2.01 -10.94
CA GLU A 225 9.84 1.45 -9.95
C GLU A 225 10.55 0.18 -10.43
N ARG A 226 9.90 -0.59 -11.31
CA ARG A 226 10.42 -1.87 -11.79
C ARG A 226 10.08 -2.08 -13.26
N GLU A 227 11.09 -2.31 -14.07
CA GLU A 227 10.88 -2.65 -15.48
C GLU A 227 10.07 -3.93 -15.64
N ALA A 228 9.12 -3.90 -16.58
CA ALA A 228 8.42 -5.09 -17.01
C ALA A 228 9.38 -5.98 -17.81
N LYS A 229 9.49 -7.25 -17.41
CA LYS A 229 10.35 -8.19 -18.13
C LYS A 229 9.90 -8.37 -19.58
N GLY A 230 10.86 -8.42 -20.52
CA GLY A 230 10.58 -8.61 -21.95
C GLY A 230 9.70 -9.85 -22.24
N GLU A 231 9.92 -10.95 -21.51
CA GLU A 231 9.11 -12.18 -21.62
C GLU A 231 7.59 -11.94 -21.44
N TYR A 232 7.21 -10.97 -20.59
CA TYR A 232 5.82 -10.62 -20.33
C TYR A 232 5.21 -9.77 -21.43
N LEU A 233 5.99 -8.84 -21.98
CA LEU A 233 5.57 -7.99 -23.09
C LEU A 233 5.41 -8.80 -24.38
N GLU A 234 6.33 -9.74 -24.63
CA GLU A 234 6.24 -10.69 -25.73
C GLU A 234 5.02 -11.60 -25.60
N ALA A 235 4.70 -12.09 -24.40
CA ALA A 235 3.52 -12.91 -24.18
C ALA A 235 2.20 -12.16 -24.48
N LEU A 236 2.10 -10.88 -24.10
CA LEU A 236 0.96 -10.03 -24.44
C LEU A 236 0.81 -9.90 -25.96
N HIS A 237 1.91 -9.54 -26.64
CA HIS A 237 1.96 -9.41 -28.09
C HIS A 237 1.57 -10.72 -28.81
N ASN A 238 2.14 -11.85 -28.40
CA ASN A 238 1.90 -13.16 -29.03
C ASN A 238 0.45 -13.64 -28.88
N LYS A 239 -0.26 -13.20 -27.83
CA LYS A 239 -1.69 -13.47 -27.64
C LYS A 239 -2.60 -12.42 -28.30
N GLY A 240 -2.03 -11.37 -28.88
CA GLY A 240 -2.79 -10.28 -29.50
C GLY A 240 -3.39 -9.28 -28.49
N ALA A 241 -2.97 -9.33 -27.23
CA ALA A 241 -3.30 -8.32 -26.24
C ALA A 241 -2.36 -7.11 -26.40
N GLN A 242 -2.92 -5.91 -26.31
CA GLN A 242 -2.14 -4.69 -26.33
C GLN A 242 -1.62 -4.36 -24.92
N TYR A 243 -0.58 -3.54 -24.86
CA TYR A 243 -0.10 -3.00 -23.58
C TYR A 243 0.36 -1.55 -23.69
N ILE A 244 0.32 -0.85 -22.56
CA ILE A 244 0.92 0.47 -22.35
C ILE A 244 1.81 0.36 -21.12
N LEU A 245 3.08 0.71 -21.27
CA LEU A 245 3.96 0.95 -20.13
C LEU A 245 3.65 2.33 -19.54
N TRP A 246 3.51 2.39 -18.22
CA TRP A 246 3.03 3.58 -17.54
C TRP A 246 3.89 4.82 -17.78
N ASN A 247 5.21 4.68 -17.77
CA ASN A 247 6.13 5.79 -18.06
C ASN A 247 6.08 6.25 -19.54
N GLU A 248 5.45 5.48 -20.42
CA GLU A 248 5.31 5.77 -21.85
C GLU A 248 3.88 6.17 -22.24
N ARG A 249 2.96 6.29 -21.27
CA ARG A 249 1.52 6.45 -21.53
C ARG A 249 1.18 7.62 -22.47
N HIS A 250 1.90 8.73 -22.36
CA HIS A 250 1.67 9.91 -23.21
C HIS A 250 2.32 9.85 -24.59
N LYS A 251 3.09 8.80 -24.92
CA LYS A 251 3.64 8.63 -26.28
C LYS A 251 2.47 8.53 -27.28
N PRO A 252 2.56 9.17 -28.46
CA PRO A 252 1.48 9.12 -29.46
C PRO A 252 1.02 7.70 -29.78
N ALA A 253 1.95 6.77 -29.97
CA ALA A 253 1.65 5.36 -30.25
C ALA A 253 0.84 4.67 -29.13
N ASN A 254 0.97 5.09 -27.87
CA ASN A 254 0.22 4.54 -26.74
C ASN A 254 -1.14 5.21 -26.56
N ARG A 255 -1.25 6.51 -26.88
CA ARG A 255 -2.55 7.20 -26.93
C ARG A 255 -3.47 6.62 -28.01
N GLU A 256 -2.93 6.23 -29.16
CA GLU A 256 -3.71 5.60 -30.23
C GLU A 256 -4.28 4.24 -29.82
N LYS A 257 -3.64 3.50 -28.91
CA LYS A 257 -4.15 2.22 -28.38
C LYS A 257 -5.43 2.38 -27.54
N LEU A 258 -5.66 3.58 -27.01
CA LEU A 258 -6.88 3.90 -26.25
C LEU A 258 -8.03 4.34 -27.14
N LYS A 259 -7.75 4.77 -28.37
CA LYS A 259 -8.78 5.20 -29.32
C LYS A 259 -9.35 3.99 -30.04
N ALA A 260 -10.52 4.16 -30.66
CA ALA A 260 -11.11 3.15 -31.53
C ALA A 260 -10.02 2.65 -32.48
N ALA A 261 -9.75 1.34 -32.46
CA ALA A 261 -8.87 0.72 -33.43
C ALA A 261 -9.49 0.95 -34.81
N ASN A 262 -9.09 2.04 -35.46
CA ASN A 262 -9.50 2.36 -36.82
C ASN A 262 -8.95 1.23 -37.70
N GLU A 263 -9.83 0.71 -38.55
CA GLU A 263 -9.60 -0.38 -39.48
C GLU A 263 -8.34 -0.20 -40.33
#